data_AF-A0A7R8WNI2-F1
#
_entry.id   AF-A0A7R8WNI2-F1
#
_cell.length_a   1.000
_cell.length_b   1.000
_cell.length_c   1.000
_cell.angle_alpha   90.00
_cell.angle_beta   90.00
_cell.angle_gamma   90.00
#
_symmetry.space_group_name_H-M   'P 1'
#
loop_
_entity.id
_entity.type
_entity.pdbx_description
1 polymer ?
#
loop_
_entity_poly.entity_id
_entity_poly.type
_entity_poly.pdbx_seq_one_letter_code
_entity_poly.pdbx_strand_id
1 'polypeptide(L)'
;MDIRRRKCFLEKEYPLEEFYIPYRFIKEGLKPFPGISTDGKELLNSYKALLAAGPQEENYKTFWQLLLWLEERQLELDVRNYEMHRQTLTRVHRGYYLMCLHVPGLAENRPSVLPGDRIVVHPSSQQGPGSRFRPAYMGTIRFIRELNLELEFGPDFYHDQSQTGAPACIRDDSGIGPGCLRD
;
A
#
# COMPACT_ATOMS: atom_id res chain seq x y z
N MET A 1 -51.91 -0.23 -18.65
CA MET A 1 -51.31 -0.41 -17.31
C MET A 1 -49.97 0.30 -17.34
N ASP A 2 -49.90 1.48 -16.71
CA ASP A 2 -48.76 2.39 -16.81
C ASP A 2 -48.06 2.43 -15.44
N ILE A 3 -46.91 1.75 -15.35
CA ILE A 3 -46.10 1.69 -14.12
C ILE A 3 -45.28 2.98 -14.09
N ARG A 4 -45.88 4.05 -13.56
CA ARG A 4 -45.14 5.26 -13.22
C ARG A 4 -44.05 4.88 -12.22
N ARG A 5 -42.79 4.87 -12.69
CA ARG A 5 -41.60 4.87 -11.83
C ARG A 5 -41.75 5.98 -10.80
N ARG A 6 -42.11 5.62 -9.57
CA ARG A 6 -41.94 6.52 -8.43
C ARG A 6 -40.44 6.81 -8.36
N LYS A 7 -40.05 8.08 -8.52
CA LYS A 7 -38.71 8.54 -8.15
C LYS A 7 -38.49 8.07 -6.72
N CYS A 8 -37.57 7.14 -6.52
CA CYS A 8 -37.18 6.73 -5.18
C CYS A 8 -36.59 7.95 -4.49
N PHE A 9 -37.29 8.46 -3.47
CA PHE A 9 -36.93 9.63 -2.68
C PHE A 9 -35.79 9.33 -1.68
N LEU A 10 -35.01 8.28 -1.92
CA LEU A 10 -34.05 7.69 -0.98
C LEU A 10 -32.59 8.04 -1.29
N GLU A 11 -32.31 8.65 -2.43
CA GLU A 11 -30.96 9.13 -2.78
C GLU A 11 -30.77 10.55 -2.24
N LYS A 12 -30.73 10.68 -0.91
CA LYS A 12 -30.22 11.90 -0.29
C LYS A 12 -28.72 11.70 -0.11
N GLU A 13 -27.93 12.35 -0.95
CA GLU A 13 -26.49 12.39 -0.77
C GLU A 13 -26.17 13.18 0.50
N TYR A 14 -25.42 12.56 1.41
CA TYR A 14 -24.90 13.22 2.60
C TYR A 14 -23.39 13.36 2.40
N PRO A 15 -22.88 14.56 2.07
CA PRO A 15 -21.46 14.76 1.94
C PRO A 15 -20.78 14.44 3.28
N LEU A 16 -19.80 13.54 3.24
CA LEU A 16 -18.95 13.26 4.39
C LEU A 16 -18.04 14.48 4.57
N GLU A 17 -18.22 15.19 5.68
CA GLU A 17 -17.30 16.25 6.10
C GLU A 17 -15.93 15.66 6.42
N GLU A 18 -14.87 16.48 6.34
CA GLU A 18 -13.52 16.08 6.75
C GLU A 18 -13.54 15.68 8.22
N PHE A 19 -13.41 14.39 8.45
CA PHE A 19 -13.37 13.80 9.78
C PHE A 19 -11.90 13.56 10.16
N TYR A 20 -11.39 14.35 11.08
CA TYR A 20 -10.00 14.30 11.51
C TYR A 20 -9.87 13.71 12.91
N ILE A 21 -9.10 12.64 13.01
CA ILE A 21 -8.58 12.15 14.29
C ILE A 21 -7.07 12.39 14.31
N PRO A 22 -6.54 12.94 15.41
CA PRO A 22 -5.10 13.14 15.55
C PRO A 22 -4.32 11.83 15.34
N TYR A 23 -3.33 11.83 14.44
CA TYR A 23 -2.52 10.66 14.11
C TYR A 23 -1.93 9.95 15.34
N ARG A 24 -1.54 10.73 16.36
CA ARG A 24 -0.99 10.19 17.61
C ARG A 24 -2.00 9.33 18.37
N PHE A 25 -3.31 9.57 18.26
CA PHE A 25 -4.32 8.73 18.91
C PHE A 25 -4.39 7.34 18.28
N ILE A 26 -4.27 7.25 16.96
CA ILE A 26 -4.21 5.97 16.23
C ILE A 26 -2.97 5.19 16.61
N LYS A 27 -1.82 5.87 16.57
CA LYS A 27 -0.53 5.24 16.79
C LYS A 27 -0.48 4.52 18.14
N GLU A 28 -1.13 5.13 19.13
CA GLU A 28 -1.21 4.60 20.50
C GLU A 28 -2.43 3.67 20.70
N GLY A 29 -3.20 3.39 19.65
CA GLY A 29 -4.35 2.48 19.68
C GLY A 29 -5.51 2.99 20.52
N LEU A 30 -5.83 4.29 20.41
CA LEU A 30 -6.79 4.99 21.25
C LEU A 30 -6.48 4.86 22.74
N LYS A 31 -5.19 4.87 23.12
CA LYS A 31 -4.75 4.87 24.51
C LYS A 31 -4.18 6.24 24.91
N PRO A 32 -4.24 6.60 26.20
CA PRO A 32 -3.54 7.78 26.70
C PRO A 32 -2.03 7.65 26.48
N PHE A 33 -1.36 8.77 26.17
CA PHE A 33 0.09 8.82 25.95
C PHE A 33 0.74 10.00 26.69
N PRO A 34 2.06 9.96 26.93
CA PRO A 34 2.77 11.04 27.60
C PRO A 34 2.63 12.38 26.86
N GLY A 35 2.28 13.44 27.57
CA GLY A 35 2.14 14.79 27.01
C GLY A 35 0.80 15.07 26.32
N ILE A 36 -0.21 14.22 26.49
CA ILE A 36 -1.58 14.51 26.04
C ILE A 36 -2.19 15.67 26.86
N SER A 37 -2.75 16.67 26.16
CA SER A 37 -3.48 17.79 26.79
C SER A 37 -4.77 17.31 27.46
N THR A 38 -5.33 18.15 28.34
CA THR A 38 -6.64 17.87 28.96
C THR A 38 -7.72 17.68 27.90
N ASP A 39 -7.82 18.62 26.95
CA ASP A 39 -8.74 18.55 25.80
C ASP A 39 -8.53 17.27 24.98
N GLY A 40 -7.28 16.84 24.80
CA GLY A 40 -6.96 15.60 24.11
C GLY A 40 -7.45 14.35 24.86
N LYS A 41 -7.40 14.36 26.19
CA LYS A 41 -7.96 13.27 27.01
C LYS A 41 -9.48 13.23 26.91
N GLU A 42 -10.14 14.39 26.92
CA GLU A 42 -11.59 14.50 26.77
C GLU A 42 -12.02 13.98 25.39
N LEU A 43 -11.33 14.39 24.33
CA LEU A 43 -11.57 13.90 22.98
C LEU A 43 -11.33 12.38 22.85
N LEU A 44 -10.27 11.87 23.47
CA LEU A 44 -10.02 10.42 23.48
C LEU A 44 -11.15 9.66 24.19
N ASN A 45 -11.64 10.21 25.31
CA ASN A 45 -12.74 9.62 26.05
C ASN A 45 -14.06 9.68 25.26
N SER A 46 -14.31 10.76 24.51
CA SER A 46 -15.52 10.86 23.68
C SER A 46 -15.51 9.82 22.54
N TYR A 47 -14.37 9.58 21.88
CA TYR A 47 -14.25 8.50 20.90
C TYR A 47 -14.48 7.12 21.51
N LYS A 48 -13.92 6.86 22.69
CA LYS A 48 -14.16 5.59 23.40
C LYS A 48 -15.62 5.40 23.79
N ALA A 49 -16.26 6.45 24.29
CA ALA A 49 -17.68 6.42 24.63
C ALA A 49 -18.54 6.19 23.39
N LEU A 50 -18.21 6.83 22.27
CA LEU A 50 -18.91 6.65 21.00
C LEU A 50 -18.79 5.20 20.50
N LEU A 51 -17.59 4.62 20.52
CA LEU A 51 -17.38 3.22 20.14
C LEU A 51 -18.10 2.24 21.07
N ALA A 52 -18.11 2.51 22.38
CA ALA A 52 -18.78 1.67 23.35
C ALA A 52 -20.31 1.75 23.27
N ALA A 53 -20.86 2.92 22.91
CA ALA A 53 -22.30 3.11 22.75
C ALA A 53 -22.86 2.37 21.52
N GLY A 54 -22.04 2.15 20.50
CA GLY A 54 -22.45 1.55 19.23
C GLY A 54 -23.27 2.50 18.35
N PRO A 55 -23.72 2.03 17.16
CA PRO A 55 -24.51 2.83 16.24
C PRO A 55 -25.94 3.03 16.78
N GLN A 56 -26.30 4.28 17.03
CA GLN A 56 -27.62 4.77 17.44
C GLN A 56 -28.12 5.79 16.42
N GLU A 57 -29.42 6.10 16.39
CA GLU A 57 -29.98 7.03 15.40
C GLU A 57 -29.33 8.42 15.50
N GLU A 58 -29.06 8.89 16.72
CA GLU A 58 -28.52 10.22 17.00
C GLU A 58 -27.01 10.32 16.72
N ASN A 59 -26.30 9.19 16.76
CA ASN A 59 -24.84 9.13 16.60
C ASN A 59 -24.39 8.39 15.32
N TYR A 60 -25.34 7.96 14.48
CA TYR A 60 -25.08 7.07 13.35
C TYR A 60 -23.94 7.60 12.45
N LYS A 61 -24.05 8.87 12.04
CA LYS A 61 -23.04 9.52 11.18
C LYS A 61 -21.65 9.50 11.84
N THR A 62 -21.55 9.95 13.09
CA THR A 62 -20.25 10.11 13.76
C THR A 62 -19.63 8.76 14.13
N PHE A 63 -20.44 7.77 14.51
CA PHE A 63 -19.98 6.41 14.77
C PHE A 63 -19.35 5.79 13.53
N TRP A 64 -20.05 5.83 12.39
CA TRP A 64 -19.54 5.25 11.14
C TRP A 64 -18.36 6.05 10.57
N GLN A 65 -18.33 7.37 10.72
CA GLN A 65 -17.14 8.16 10.36
C GLN A 65 -15.91 7.75 11.17
N LEU A 66 -16.05 7.60 12.49
CA LEU A 66 -14.98 7.11 13.35
C LEU A 66 -14.52 5.71 12.94
N LEU A 67 -15.47 4.79 12.74
CA LEU A 67 -15.16 3.41 12.41
C LEU A 67 -14.49 3.28 11.04
N LEU A 68 -15.03 3.91 10.00
CA LEU A 68 -14.45 3.90 8.65
C LEU A 68 -13.01 4.43 8.65
N TRP A 69 -12.78 5.51 9.39
CA TRP A 69 -11.45 6.10 9.47
C TRP A 69 -10.47 5.20 10.23
N LEU A 70 -10.90 4.55 11.33
CA LEU A 70 -10.07 3.56 12.02
C LEU A 70 -9.74 2.36 11.13
N GLU A 71 -10.71 1.89 10.35
CA GLU A 71 -10.52 0.79 9.39
C GLU A 71 -9.52 1.17 8.30
N GLU A 72 -9.66 2.34 7.67
CA GLU A 72 -8.70 2.83 6.67
C GLU A 72 -7.27 2.85 7.22
N ARG A 73 -7.11 3.24 8.49
CA ARG A 73 -5.81 3.26 9.18
C ARG A 73 -5.27 1.87 9.48
N GLN A 74 -6.13 0.94 9.87
CA GLN A 74 -5.72 -0.45 10.06
C GLN A 74 -5.30 -1.06 8.72
N LEU A 75 -6.04 -0.79 7.63
CA LEU A 75 -5.69 -1.22 6.28
C LEU A 75 -4.33 -0.66 5.83
N GLU A 76 -4.05 0.63 6.08
CA GLU A 76 -2.73 1.22 5.82
C GLU A 76 -1.61 0.46 6.56
N LEU A 77 -1.82 0.12 7.84
CA LEU A 77 -0.85 -0.62 8.65
C LEU A 77 -0.69 -2.06 8.18
N ASP A 78 -1.79 -2.72 7.81
CA ASP A 78 -1.79 -4.09 7.33
C ASP A 78 -1.04 -4.22 6.01
N VAL A 79 -1.20 -3.25 5.09
CA VAL A 79 -0.43 -3.19 3.85
C VAL A 79 1.07 -3.00 4.13
N ARG A 80 1.44 -2.20 5.13
CA ARG A 80 2.85 -1.98 5.50
C ARG A 80 3.54 -3.24 6.02
N ASN A 81 2.81 -4.20 6.58
CA ASN A 81 3.39 -5.48 7.00
C ASN A 81 3.95 -6.30 5.82
N TYR A 82 3.58 -5.95 4.59
CA TYR A 82 4.11 -6.54 3.36
C TYR A 82 5.24 -5.70 2.74
N GLU A 83 5.75 -4.67 3.43
CA GLU A 83 6.96 -3.98 3.01
C GLU A 83 8.13 -4.97 2.96
N MET A 84 8.70 -5.13 1.77
CA MET A 84 9.86 -5.99 1.58
C MET A 84 11.13 -5.16 1.41
N HIS A 85 12.20 -5.62 2.02
CA HIS A 85 13.51 -4.98 1.92
C HIS A 85 14.51 -5.87 1.19
N ARG A 86 15.45 -5.25 0.47
CA ARG A 86 16.54 -5.93 -0.25
C ARG A 86 16.06 -6.98 -1.25
N GLN A 87 14.88 -6.74 -1.84
CA GLN A 87 14.37 -7.59 -2.91
C GLN A 87 15.07 -7.31 -4.22
N THR A 88 15.02 -8.31 -5.08
CA THR A 88 15.65 -8.33 -6.38
C THR A 88 14.58 -8.14 -7.46
N LEU A 89 14.82 -7.25 -8.42
CA LEU A 89 13.99 -7.13 -9.62
C LEU A 89 14.73 -7.77 -10.80
N THR A 90 14.08 -8.70 -11.50
CA THR A 90 14.68 -9.39 -12.66
C THR A 90 13.94 -8.99 -13.94
N ARG A 91 14.67 -8.78 -15.03
CA ARG A 91 14.04 -8.40 -16.30
C ARG A 91 13.37 -9.61 -16.95
N VAL A 92 12.14 -9.46 -17.40
CA VAL A 92 11.46 -10.51 -18.17
C VAL A 92 11.94 -10.47 -19.62
N HIS A 93 12.55 -11.54 -20.11
CA HIS A 93 13.17 -11.60 -21.46
C HIS A 93 12.17 -11.53 -22.65
N ARG A 94 10.85 -11.57 -22.42
CA ARG A 94 9.83 -11.65 -23.47
C ARG A 94 9.28 -10.27 -23.88
N GLY A 95 10.15 -9.41 -24.40
CA GLY A 95 9.78 -8.28 -25.29
C GLY A 95 9.14 -7.05 -24.65
N TYR A 96 8.71 -7.12 -23.39
CA TYR A 96 8.19 -5.97 -22.66
C TYR A 96 9.20 -5.51 -21.61
N TYR A 97 9.26 -4.20 -21.36
CA TYR A 97 9.97 -3.60 -20.23
C TYR A 97 9.23 -3.96 -18.93
N LEU A 98 9.28 -5.24 -18.56
CA LEU A 98 8.69 -5.79 -17.35
C LEU A 98 9.78 -6.25 -16.41
N MET A 99 9.56 -5.97 -15.14
CA MET A 99 10.40 -6.36 -14.03
C MET A 99 9.63 -7.34 -13.16
N CYS A 100 10.20 -8.52 -12.93
CA CYS A 100 9.66 -9.55 -12.08
C CYS A 100 10.14 -9.35 -10.64
N LEU A 101 9.18 -9.26 -9.72
CA LEU A 101 9.38 -9.19 -8.27
C LEU A 101 8.82 -10.46 -7.63
N HIS A 102 9.66 -11.19 -6.91
CA HIS A 102 9.22 -12.34 -6.12
C HIS A 102 8.61 -11.87 -4.79
N VAL A 103 7.39 -12.34 -4.48
CA VAL A 103 6.64 -11.99 -3.28
C VAL A 103 6.23 -13.28 -2.55
N PRO A 104 6.92 -13.67 -1.47
CA PRO A 104 6.55 -14.85 -0.70
C PRO A 104 5.16 -14.64 -0.06
N GLY A 105 4.31 -15.67 -0.09
CA GLY A 105 2.94 -15.60 0.47
C GLY A 105 1.88 -15.06 -0.49
N LEU A 106 2.24 -14.59 -1.68
CA LEU A 106 1.29 -14.12 -2.69
C LEU A 106 0.27 -15.19 -3.11
N ALA A 107 0.69 -16.47 -3.15
CA ALA A 107 -0.18 -17.61 -3.46
C ALA A 107 -1.35 -17.78 -2.48
N GLU A 108 -1.22 -17.23 -1.26
CA GLU A 108 -2.25 -17.27 -0.22
C GLU A 108 -3.24 -16.09 -0.32
N ASN A 109 -3.14 -15.29 -1.40
CA ASN A 109 -3.85 -14.01 -1.59
C ASN A 109 -3.58 -12.99 -0.47
N ARG A 110 -2.36 -12.99 0.09
CA ARG A 110 -1.93 -12.05 1.13
C ARG A 110 -0.50 -11.60 0.87
N PRO A 111 -0.27 -10.38 0.35
CA PRO A 111 -1.25 -9.31 0.15
C PRO A 111 -2.18 -9.55 -1.06
N SER A 112 -3.43 -9.14 -0.95
CA SER A 112 -4.38 -9.12 -2.08
C SER A 112 -3.98 -7.99 -3.03
N VAL A 113 -3.34 -8.35 -4.15
CA VAL A 113 -3.00 -7.40 -5.22
C VAL A 113 -3.73 -7.77 -6.50
N LEU A 114 -4.03 -6.76 -7.32
CA LEU A 114 -4.71 -6.88 -8.60
C LEU A 114 -3.87 -6.28 -9.74
N PRO A 115 -4.06 -6.74 -10.99
CA PRO A 115 -3.51 -6.04 -12.14
C PRO A 115 -3.99 -4.59 -12.16
N GLY A 116 -3.07 -3.65 -12.33
CA GLY A 116 -3.32 -2.21 -12.25
C GLY A 116 -2.92 -1.57 -10.92
N ASP A 117 -2.70 -2.35 -9.86
CA ASP A 117 -2.19 -1.81 -8.60
C ASP A 117 -0.77 -1.27 -8.76
N ARG A 118 -0.40 -0.34 -7.89
CA ARG A 118 0.88 0.37 -7.94
C ARG A 118 1.75 -0.04 -6.76
N ILE A 119 3.00 -0.37 -7.06
CA ILE A 119 4.04 -0.69 -6.09
C ILE A 119 5.11 0.40 -6.15
N VAL A 120 5.52 0.89 -4.99
CA VAL A 120 6.63 1.83 -4.89
C VAL A 120 7.89 1.06 -4.54
N VAL A 121 8.96 1.28 -5.33
CA VAL A 121 10.26 0.66 -5.13
C VAL A 121 11.30 1.74 -4.85
N HIS A 122 12.15 1.45 -3.87
CA HIS A 122 13.30 2.27 -3.53
C HIS A 122 14.60 1.49 -3.77
N PRO A 123 15.60 2.07 -4.46
CA PRO A 123 16.91 1.43 -4.59
C PRO A 123 17.57 1.23 -3.23
N SER A 124 18.10 0.02 -3.01
CA SER A 124 18.84 -0.31 -1.79
C SER A 124 20.20 0.40 -1.70
N SER A 125 20.83 0.69 -2.84
CA SER A 125 22.15 1.32 -2.97
C SER A 125 22.22 2.75 -2.43
N GLN A 126 21.08 3.42 -2.24
CA GLN A 126 21.03 4.82 -1.78
C GLN A 126 20.63 4.96 -0.30
N GLN A 127 20.63 3.86 0.46
CA GLN A 127 20.36 3.87 1.92
C GLN A 127 21.61 4.19 2.75
N GLY A 128 22.42 5.16 2.34
CA GLY A 128 23.57 5.65 3.10
C GLY A 128 23.18 6.75 4.10
N PRO A 129 23.81 6.85 5.28
CA PRO A 129 23.62 7.96 6.21
C PRO A 129 24.14 9.26 5.56
N GLY A 130 23.24 10.04 4.96
CA GLY A 130 23.57 11.30 4.26
C GLY A 130 22.76 11.55 2.98
N SER A 131 22.08 10.54 2.44
CA SER A 131 21.12 10.71 1.35
C SER A 131 19.89 11.45 1.88
N ARG A 132 19.73 12.72 1.49
CA ARG A 132 18.51 13.51 1.74
C ARG A 132 17.39 13.17 0.76
N PHE A 133 17.72 12.49 -0.33
CA PHE A 133 16.78 12.11 -1.38
C PHE A 133 16.85 10.59 -1.57
N ARG A 134 15.70 9.93 -1.38
CA ARG A 134 15.50 8.53 -1.75
C ARG A 134 14.62 8.52 -2.99
N PRO A 135 15.17 8.23 -4.19
CA PRO A 135 14.35 8.09 -5.36
C PRO A 135 13.33 6.97 -5.13
N ALA A 136 12.12 7.22 -5.61
CA ALA A 136 11.00 6.31 -5.53
C ALA A 136 10.50 6.09 -6.95
N TYR A 137 10.40 4.83 -7.36
CA TYR A 137 9.88 4.47 -8.67
C TYR A 137 8.57 3.73 -8.49
N MET A 138 7.58 4.12 -9.28
CA MET A 138 6.26 3.53 -9.26
C MET A 138 6.16 2.48 -10.37
N GLY A 139 6.00 1.22 -9.97
CA GLY A 139 5.72 0.10 -10.86
C GLY A 139 4.25 -0.25 -10.85
N THR A 140 3.65 -0.49 -12.01
CA THR A 140 2.25 -0.95 -12.12
C THR A 140 2.22 -2.45 -12.37
N ILE A 141 1.41 -3.19 -11.61
CA ILE A 141 1.25 -4.62 -11.79
C ILE A 141 0.56 -4.90 -13.12
N ARG A 142 1.23 -5.64 -14.00
CA ARG A 142 0.66 -6.09 -15.30
C ARG A 142 0.19 -7.52 -15.23
N PHE A 143 0.97 -8.38 -14.59
CA PHE A 143 0.64 -9.80 -14.43
C PHE A 143 0.94 -10.27 -13.02
N ILE A 144 0.08 -11.15 -12.54
CA ILE A 144 0.22 -11.84 -11.25
C ILE A 144 0.42 -13.31 -11.57
N ARG A 145 1.52 -13.88 -11.08
CA ARG A 145 1.81 -15.30 -11.05
C ARG A 145 1.74 -15.78 -9.60
N GLU A 146 1.82 -17.09 -9.39
CA GLU A 146 1.70 -17.74 -8.08
C GLU A 146 2.51 -17.06 -6.96
N LEU A 147 3.78 -16.73 -7.22
CA LEU A 147 4.66 -16.04 -6.26
C LEU A 147 5.37 -14.81 -6.85
N ASN A 148 5.02 -14.40 -8.06
CA ASN A 148 5.75 -13.37 -8.79
C ASN A 148 4.81 -12.31 -9.36
N LEU A 149 5.22 -11.05 -9.24
CA LEU A 149 4.57 -9.92 -9.87
C LEU A 149 5.41 -9.42 -11.03
N GLU A 150 4.79 -9.27 -12.20
CA GLU A 150 5.42 -8.61 -13.34
C GLU A 150 4.96 -7.15 -13.38
N LEU A 151 5.91 -6.24 -13.18
CA LEU A 151 5.72 -4.82 -13.00
C LEU A 151 6.20 -4.05 -14.22
N GLU A 152 5.42 -3.07 -14.65
CA GLU A 152 5.82 -2.07 -15.64
C GLU A 152 6.20 -0.78 -14.94
N PHE A 153 7.40 -0.27 -15.24
CA PHE A 153 7.89 1.01 -14.73
C PHE A 153 7.90 2.08 -15.83
N GLY A 154 7.89 3.35 -15.41
CA GLY A 154 8.12 4.48 -16.32
C GLY A 154 9.58 4.55 -16.83
N PRO A 155 9.86 5.34 -17.88
CA PRO A 155 11.18 5.44 -18.51
C PRO A 155 12.32 5.79 -17.55
N ASP A 156 12.05 6.66 -16.57
CA ASP A 156 13.04 7.15 -15.60
C ASP A 156 13.67 6.02 -14.78
N PHE A 157 12.91 4.95 -14.50
CA PHE A 157 13.43 3.78 -13.82
C PHE A 157 14.56 3.14 -14.62
N TYR A 158 14.39 2.96 -15.93
CA TYR A 158 15.39 2.29 -16.77
C TYR A 158 16.64 3.14 -17.00
N HIS A 159 16.48 4.47 -17.10
CA HIS A 159 17.62 5.38 -17.22
C HIS A 159 18.54 5.31 -16.00
N ASP A 160 17.98 5.32 -14.79
CA ASP A 160 18.80 5.29 -13.57
C ASP A 160 19.44 3.92 -13.31
N GLN A 161 18.79 2.82 -13.71
CA GLN A 161 19.39 1.48 -13.63
C GLN A 161 20.59 1.34 -14.59
N SER A 162 20.57 2.00 -15.75
CA SER A 162 21.68 1.94 -16.71
C SER A 162 22.93 2.71 -16.26
N GLN A 163 22.77 3.71 -15.39
CA GLN A 163 23.88 4.54 -14.88
C GLN A 163 24.50 4.02 -13.58
N THR A 164 23.77 3.23 -12.78
CA THR A 164 24.16 2.96 -11.39
C THR A 164 25.20 1.85 -11.23
N GLY A 165 25.45 0.98 -12.22
CA GLY A 165 26.52 -0.05 -12.18
C GLY A 165 26.54 -0.98 -10.95
N ALA A 166 25.54 -0.92 -10.08
CA ALA A 166 25.43 -1.62 -8.83
C ALA A 166 24.01 -2.19 -8.73
N PRO A 167 23.87 -3.48 -8.39
CA PRO A 167 22.73 -4.24 -8.86
C PRO A 167 21.54 -4.04 -7.91
N ALA A 168 20.38 -3.71 -8.46
CA ALA A 168 19.12 -4.23 -7.92
C ALA A 168 19.05 -5.74 -8.27
N CYS A 169 20.12 -6.48 -7.99
CA CYS A 169 20.37 -7.90 -8.28
C CYS A 169 19.73 -8.44 -9.56
N ILE A 170 19.75 -7.73 -10.68
CA ILE A 170 19.23 -8.22 -11.97
C ILE A 170 20.03 -9.48 -12.34
N ARG A 171 19.44 -10.66 -12.11
CA ARG A 171 19.91 -11.92 -12.70
C ARG A 171 19.17 -12.09 -14.01
N ASP A 172 19.92 -12.08 -15.10
CA ASP A 172 19.48 -12.69 -16.34
C ASP A 172 19.64 -14.20 -16.15
N ASP A 173 18.53 -14.93 -15.96
CA ASP A 173 18.52 -16.41 -16.00
C ASP A 173 18.61 -16.90 -17.47
N SER A 174 19.55 -16.36 -18.23
CA SER A 174 20.00 -16.93 -19.49
C SER A 174 20.98 -18.06 -19.19
N GLY A 175 20.43 -19.20 -18.77
CA GLY A 175 21.16 -20.45 -18.68
C GLY A 175 21.74 -20.86 -20.04
N ILE A 176 22.96 -20.41 -20.33
CA ILE A 176 23.90 -21.02 -21.28
C ILE A 176 25.27 -20.98 -20.59
N GLY A 177 25.61 -22.07 -19.89
CA GLY A 177 26.92 -22.20 -19.26
C GLY A 177 28.04 -22.25 -20.32
N PRO A 178 29.22 -21.66 -20.05
CA PRO A 178 30.37 -21.87 -20.90
C PRO A 178 30.83 -23.33 -20.75
N GLY A 179 30.81 -24.04 -21.88
CA GLY A 179 31.37 -25.39 -21.99
C GLY A 179 32.80 -25.43 -21.49
N CYS A 180 33.05 -26.31 -20.52
CA CYS A 180 34.39 -26.80 -20.26
C CYS A 180 34.83 -27.64 -21.46
N LEU A 181 35.65 -27.09 -22.36
CA LEU A 181 36.50 -27.92 -23.20
C LEU A 181 37.60 -28.49 -22.29
N ARG A 182 37.56 -29.82 -22.13
CA ARG A 182 38.76 -30.62 -21.96
C ARG A 182 39.41 -30.71 -23.35
N ASP A 183 40.65 -30.30 -23.47
CA ASP A 183 41.81 -31.21 -23.58
C ASP A 183 43.08 -30.44 -23.23
#